data_AF-A0A653V193-F1
#
_entry.id   AF-A0A653V193-F1
#
_cell.length_a   1.000
_cell.length_b   1.000
_cell.length_c   1.000
_cell.angle_alpha   90.00
_cell.angle_beta   90.00
_cell.angle_gamma   90.00
#
_symmetry.space_group_name_H-M   'P 1'
#
loop_
_entity.id
_entity.type
_entity.pdbx_description
1 polymer ?
#
loop_
_entity_poly.entity_id
_entity_poly.type
_entity_poly.pdbx_seq_one_letter_code
_entity_poly.pdbx_strand_id
1 'polypeptide(L)'
;MMSATPASPADTAPGRRAWRLDGRTSARVRTFLSWWGAALSSWLPARVRELFGLASRRLLLRGDVGEIALHLQDADGVRDLARVPRAAFDDGVGDPLATLLAPRTIDLPRWLLLPARAGLRRQLTLPEAAGDRLHDVLGFEIDRQTPFAAADVRYDHRVLGRRGDGQIDVELVVVPRAAIDTQLAALGPLAPMLAGIDLDGESGPLGVNLIDDARRRRREDPQRRVQVLILGIAVLLTAFGLWQMRENRSAAADALEARVAAEATRARAASAQRQQLTDLREGMAFLQAQRAARPLTVAVLDELARRLPDSTSLEKAAIEGDRVLLIGLSTEASALVGQLSGSTLWRAPALAGALQNDPRTRSDRFTLTAELVPPVATAASASPSPQEPVRADDAR
;
A
#
# COMPACT_ATOMS: atom_id res chain seq x y z
N MET A 1 47.25 11.25 53.03
CA MET A 1 45.82 11.18 53.39
C MET A 1 45.01 11.75 52.24
N MET A 2 44.05 10.95 51.72
CA MET A 2 42.71 11.36 51.24
C MET A 2 42.62 12.38 50.09
N SER A 3 41.90 12.21 48.98
CA SER A 3 41.02 11.17 48.46
C SER A 3 40.75 11.49 46.99
N ALA A 4 40.67 10.47 46.14
CA ALA A 4 40.10 10.54 44.80
C ALA A 4 38.58 10.27 44.86
N THR A 5 37.78 11.04 44.11
CA THR A 5 36.38 10.72 43.77
C THR A 5 36.10 11.16 42.33
N PRO A 6 35.57 10.30 41.44
CA PRO A 6 35.27 10.63 40.04
C PRO A 6 33.83 11.15 39.87
N ALA A 7 33.59 12.01 38.87
CA ALA A 7 32.25 12.41 38.44
C ALA A 7 31.90 11.74 37.09
N SER A 8 30.71 11.12 37.05
CA SER A 8 30.16 10.28 35.98
C SER A 8 29.75 11.05 34.71
N PRO A 9 29.70 10.42 33.52
CA PRO A 9 29.25 11.04 32.28
C PRO A 9 27.72 11.00 32.18
N ALA A 10 27.09 12.16 31.95
CA ALA A 10 25.66 12.24 31.67
C ALA A 10 25.40 12.12 30.16
N ASP A 11 24.49 11.20 29.82
CA ASP A 11 23.90 10.95 28.51
C ASP A 11 23.48 12.22 27.76
N THR A 12 24.03 12.43 26.56
CA THR A 12 23.45 13.31 25.55
C THR A 12 22.62 12.49 24.58
N ALA A 13 21.32 12.37 24.86
CA ALA A 13 20.33 11.85 23.92
C ALA A 13 20.21 12.76 22.67
N PRO A 14 20.19 12.22 21.44
CA PRO A 14 20.02 13.03 20.23
C PRO A 14 18.59 13.57 20.13
N GLY A 15 18.48 14.90 20.13
CA GLY A 15 17.22 15.63 20.02
C GLY A 15 16.44 15.29 18.75
N ARG A 16 15.15 15.00 18.94
CA ARG A 16 14.14 14.86 17.88
C ARG A 16 14.13 16.13 17.02
N ARG A 17 14.50 15.99 15.74
CA ARG A 17 14.31 17.04 14.73
C ARG A 17 12.82 17.23 14.49
N ALA A 18 12.24 18.22 15.16
CA ALA A 18 10.90 18.70 14.87
C ALA A 18 10.94 19.38 13.49
N TRP A 19 10.22 18.82 12.52
CA TRP A 19 9.95 19.42 11.23
C TRP A 19 9.09 20.68 11.45
N ARG A 20 9.72 21.84 11.68
CA ARG A 20 9.02 23.12 11.62
C ARG A 20 8.80 23.43 10.15
N LEU A 21 7.56 23.26 9.69
CA LEU A 21 7.12 23.76 8.40
C LEU A 21 7.24 25.29 8.42
N ASP A 22 8.20 25.82 7.66
CA ASP A 22 8.39 27.26 7.48
C ASP A 22 7.10 27.89 6.95
N GLY A 23 6.64 28.99 7.57
CA GLY A 23 5.42 29.71 7.16
C GLY A 23 5.39 30.17 5.69
N ARG A 24 6.55 30.16 5.01
CA ARG A 24 6.68 30.45 3.58
C ARG A 24 6.10 29.34 2.69
N THR A 25 6.17 28.07 3.09
CA THR A 25 5.61 26.96 2.29
C THR A 25 4.09 26.89 2.43
N SER A 26 3.55 27.15 3.63
CA SER A 26 2.11 27.21 3.85
C SER A 26 1.45 28.41 3.16
N ALA A 27 2.13 29.57 3.11
CA ALA A 27 1.67 30.73 2.34
C ALA A 27 1.57 30.40 0.83
N ARG A 28 2.62 29.79 0.25
CA ARG A 28 2.63 29.39 -1.17
C ARG A 28 1.58 28.34 -1.51
N VAL A 29 1.38 27.35 -0.65
CA VAL A 29 0.32 26.33 -0.83
C VAL A 29 -1.06 26.97 -0.80
N ARG A 30 -1.30 27.92 0.10
CA ARG A 30 -2.57 28.65 0.18
C ARG A 30 -2.81 29.53 -1.04
N THR A 31 -1.79 30.25 -1.53
CA THR A 31 -1.89 31.04 -2.77
C THR A 31 -2.13 30.15 -3.99
N PHE A 32 -1.46 28.99 -4.05
CA PHE A 32 -1.68 28.00 -5.09
C PHE A 32 -3.10 27.45 -5.03
N LEU A 33 -3.61 27.07 -3.85
CA LEU A 33 -4.98 26.56 -3.70
C LEU A 33 -6.04 27.61 -3.99
N SER A 34 -5.82 28.88 -3.60
CA SER A 34 -6.75 29.96 -3.90
C SER A 34 -6.77 30.29 -5.40
N TRP A 35 -5.60 30.28 -6.05
CA TRP A 35 -5.49 30.42 -7.50
C TRP A 35 -6.11 29.23 -8.23
N TRP A 36 -5.79 28.00 -7.81
CA TRP A 36 -6.29 26.77 -8.42
C TRP A 36 -7.81 26.67 -8.26
N GLY A 37 -8.35 27.02 -7.09
CA GLY A 37 -9.78 27.11 -6.86
C GLY A 37 -10.45 28.17 -7.74
N ALA A 38 -9.81 29.33 -7.94
CA ALA A 38 -10.30 30.38 -8.84
C ALA A 38 -10.24 29.95 -10.33
N ALA A 39 -9.20 29.22 -10.72
CA ALA A 39 -9.07 28.68 -12.07
C ALA A 39 -10.13 27.60 -12.34
N LEU A 40 -10.34 26.69 -11.38
CA LEU A 40 -11.37 25.66 -11.50
C LEU A 40 -12.77 26.28 -11.55
N SER A 41 -13.05 27.28 -10.70
CA SER A 41 -14.34 27.96 -10.68
C SER A 41 -14.61 28.74 -11.97
N SER A 42 -13.58 29.21 -12.68
CA SER A 42 -13.72 29.85 -13.99
C SER A 42 -14.17 28.89 -15.10
N TRP A 43 -13.94 27.59 -14.92
CA TRP A 43 -14.38 26.53 -15.86
C TRP A 43 -15.74 25.92 -15.49
N LEU A 44 -16.29 26.24 -14.31
CA LEU A 44 -17.59 25.76 -13.89
C LEU A 44 -18.73 26.59 -14.52
N PRO A 45 -19.80 25.96 -15.04
CA PRO A 45 -21.01 26.66 -15.49
C PRO A 45 -21.61 27.52 -14.37
N ALA A 46 -22.24 28.65 -14.72
CA ALA A 46 -22.79 29.62 -13.77
C ALA A 46 -23.66 28.98 -12.67
N ARG A 47 -24.53 28.04 -13.06
CA ARG A 47 -25.41 27.29 -12.13
C ARG A 47 -24.64 26.46 -11.08
N VAL A 48 -23.46 25.94 -11.43
CA VAL A 48 -22.65 25.13 -10.52
C VAL A 48 -21.85 26.04 -9.59
N ARG A 49 -21.36 27.20 -10.08
CA ARG A 49 -20.76 28.22 -9.22
C ARG A 49 -21.75 28.79 -8.19
N GLU A 50 -23.02 28.92 -8.59
CA GLU A 50 -24.11 29.33 -7.70
C GLU A 50 -24.36 28.29 -6.58
N LEU A 51 -24.38 26.99 -6.92
CA LEU A 51 -24.56 25.90 -5.95
C LEU A 51 -23.41 25.78 -4.93
N PHE A 52 -22.18 26.08 -5.34
CA PHE A 52 -21.01 26.03 -4.46
C PHE A 52 -20.70 27.37 -3.76
N GLY A 53 -21.54 28.41 -3.91
CA GLY A 53 -21.30 29.74 -3.32
C GLY A 53 -20.07 30.45 -3.89
N LEU A 54 -19.61 30.03 -5.08
CA LEU A 54 -18.48 30.63 -5.79
C LEU A 54 -18.90 31.88 -6.59
N ALA A 55 -20.20 32.03 -6.89
CA ALA A 55 -20.78 33.29 -7.34
C ALA A 55 -21.11 34.13 -6.10
N SER A 56 -20.38 35.22 -5.87
CA SER A 56 -20.58 36.13 -4.74
C SER A 56 -21.86 36.96 -4.92
N ARG A 57 -23.02 36.31 -4.87
CA ARG A 57 -24.31 36.99 -4.88
C ARG A 57 -24.51 37.69 -3.55
N ARG A 58 -24.77 38.99 -3.61
CA ARG A 58 -25.01 39.80 -2.42
C ARG A 58 -26.11 40.82 -2.70
N LEU A 59 -26.91 41.08 -1.68
CA LEU A 59 -27.91 42.13 -1.72
C LEU A 59 -27.23 43.41 -1.24
N LEU A 60 -27.13 44.40 -2.12
CA LEU A 60 -26.56 45.72 -1.85
C LEU A 60 -27.69 46.67 -1.45
N LEU A 61 -27.53 47.32 -0.32
CA LEU A 61 -28.42 48.32 0.23
C LEU A 61 -27.75 49.67 0.11
N ARG A 62 -28.39 50.63 -0.56
CA ARG A 62 -27.94 52.02 -0.62
C ARG A 62 -28.96 52.89 0.09
N GLY A 63 -28.53 53.56 1.15
CA GLY A 63 -29.34 54.57 1.83
C GLY A 63 -29.38 55.85 1.02
N ASP A 64 -30.58 56.29 0.66
CA ASP A 64 -30.85 57.62 0.14
C ASP A 64 -31.78 58.37 1.10
N VAL A 65 -32.00 59.66 0.88
CA VAL A 65 -32.84 60.49 1.76
C VAL A 65 -34.28 59.99 1.75
N GLY A 66 -34.66 59.23 2.76
CA GLY A 66 -36.03 58.70 2.94
C GLY A 66 -36.36 57.44 2.14
N GLU A 67 -35.44 56.93 1.33
CA GLU A 67 -35.60 55.76 0.46
C GLU A 67 -34.39 54.82 0.59
N ILE A 68 -34.61 53.53 0.46
CA ILE A 68 -33.55 52.51 0.42
C ILE A 68 -33.60 51.82 -0.93
N ALA A 69 -32.53 51.95 -1.71
CA ALA A 69 -32.38 51.22 -2.97
C ALA A 69 -31.76 49.85 -2.71
N LEU A 70 -32.39 48.81 -3.27
CA LEU A 70 -31.99 47.41 -3.20
C LEU A 70 -31.42 47.01 -4.54
N HIS A 71 -30.14 46.67 -4.60
CA HIS A 71 -29.52 46.12 -5.80
C HIS A 71 -29.06 44.68 -5.55
N LEU A 72 -29.18 43.83 -6.55
CA LEU A 72 -28.64 42.48 -6.54
C LEU A 72 -27.33 42.47 -7.30
N GLN A 73 -26.23 42.08 -6.65
CA GLN A 73 -25.02 41.72 -7.36
C GLN A 73 -25.05 40.24 -7.70
N ASP A 74 -24.79 39.92 -8.96
CA ASP A 74 -24.55 38.58 -9.47
C ASP A 74 -23.24 38.54 -10.28
N ALA A 75 -22.90 37.39 -10.84
CA ALA A 75 -21.72 37.25 -11.70
C ALA A 75 -21.76 38.14 -12.96
N ASP A 76 -22.95 38.52 -13.41
CA ASP A 76 -23.18 39.36 -14.60
C ASP A 76 -23.19 40.87 -14.28
N GLY A 77 -23.02 41.26 -13.02
CA GLY A 77 -23.01 42.66 -12.58
C GLY A 77 -24.08 43.01 -11.55
N VAL A 78 -24.34 44.32 -11.39
CA VAL A 78 -25.29 44.86 -10.41
C VAL A 78 -26.62 45.17 -11.10
N ARG A 79 -27.73 44.64 -10.58
CA ARG A 79 -29.08 44.87 -11.08
C ARG A 79 -29.91 45.59 -10.02
N ASP A 80 -30.63 46.64 -10.41
CA ASP A 80 -31.59 47.32 -9.53
C ASP A 80 -32.80 46.39 -9.31
N LEU A 81 -33.15 46.12 -8.05
CA LEU A 81 -34.32 45.30 -7.70
C LEU A 81 -35.53 46.18 -7.40
N ALA A 82 -35.36 47.11 -6.45
CA ALA A 82 -36.45 47.94 -5.96
C ALA A 82 -35.92 49.14 -5.17
N ARG A 83 -36.72 50.21 -5.12
CA ARG A 83 -36.56 51.31 -4.16
C ARG A 83 -37.75 51.30 -3.23
N VAL A 84 -37.46 51.35 -1.94
CA VAL A 84 -38.47 51.19 -0.91
C VAL A 84 -38.35 52.37 0.06
N PRO A 85 -39.47 53.04 0.38
CA PRO A 85 -39.46 54.10 1.38
C PRO A 85 -38.92 53.58 2.72
N ARG A 86 -38.04 54.36 3.35
CA ARG A 86 -37.40 53.98 4.62
C ARG A 86 -38.43 53.69 5.73
N ALA A 87 -39.55 54.42 5.71
CA ALA A 87 -40.67 54.22 6.64
C ALA A 87 -41.28 52.81 6.56
N ALA A 88 -41.21 52.11 5.42
CA ALA A 88 -41.73 50.75 5.28
C ALA A 88 -40.96 49.72 6.14
N PHE A 89 -39.78 50.10 6.64
CA PHE A 89 -38.95 49.23 7.48
C PHE A 89 -39.10 49.52 8.98
N ASP A 90 -39.78 50.60 9.39
CA ASP A 90 -39.86 51.02 10.79
C ASP A 90 -40.94 50.26 11.61
N ASP A 91 -41.96 49.67 10.95
CA ASP A 91 -43.17 49.08 11.61
C ASP A 91 -43.20 47.54 11.68
N GLY A 92 -42.12 46.83 11.34
CA GLY A 92 -42.10 45.36 11.23
C GLY A 92 -41.58 44.62 12.48
N VAL A 93 -42.33 43.63 12.97
CA VAL A 93 -41.76 42.57 13.84
C VAL A 93 -41.14 41.49 12.95
N GLY A 94 -39.81 41.51 12.82
CA GLY A 94 -39.06 40.53 12.03
C GLY A 94 -38.23 41.17 10.93
N ASP A 95 -37.94 40.41 9.87
CA ASP A 95 -37.17 40.90 8.74
C ASP A 95 -38.08 41.63 7.73
N PRO A 96 -37.98 42.96 7.61
CA PRO A 96 -38.90 43.73 6.79
C PRO A 96 -38.65 43.54 5.27
N LEU A 97 -37.53 42.93 4.89
CA LEU A 97 -37.27 42.55 3.50
C LEU A 97 -37.93 41.21 3.10
N ALA A 98 -38.43 40.44 4.07
CA ALA A 98 -39.05 39.13 3.81
C ALA A 98 -40.33 39.22 2.97
N THR A 99 -41.07 40.31 3.12
CA THR A 99 -42.32 40.55 2.38
C THR A 99 -42.06 41.05 0.96
N LEU A 100 -40.88 41.62 0.70
CA LEU A 100 -40.54 42.29 -0.56
C LEU A 100 -39.62 41.46 -1.46
N LEU A 101 -38.84 40.53 -0.89
CA LEU A 101 -37.86 39.73 -1.62
C LEU A 101 -38.29 38.27 -1.75
N ALA A 102 -37.96 37.67 -2.89
CA ALA A 102 -38.16 36.23 -3.07
C ALA A 102 -37.33 35.42 -2.05
N PRO A 103 -37.78 34.21 -1.63
CA PRO A 103 -37.10 33.38 -0.63
C PRO A 103 -35.64 33.02 -0.94
N ARG A 104 -35.22 33.09 -2.22
CA ARG A 104 -33.82 32.84 -2.60
C ARG A 104 -32.92 34.07 -2.46
N THR A 105 -33.51 35.26 -2.37
CA THR A 105 -32.80 36.55 -2.30
C THR A 105 -32.70 37.04 -0.85
N ILE A 106 -33.65 36.67 0.00
CA ILE A 106 -33.67 37.02 1.42
C ILE A 106 -32.49 36.42 2.22
N ASP A 107 -32.07 35.21 1.83
CA ASP A 107 -30.97 34.46 2.44
C ASP A 107 -29.58 34.97 1.99
N LEU A 108 -29.53 35.87 1.02
CA LEU A 108 -28.26 36.43 0.55
C LEU A 108 -27.65 37.35 1.60
N PRO A 109 -26.31 37.38 1.71
CA PRO A 109 -25.63 38.30 2.60
C PRO A 109 -25.93 39.74 2.18
N ARG A 110 -26.33 40.56 3.17
CA ARG A 110 -26.73 41.96 2.98
C ARG A 110 -25.55 42.88 3.18
N TRP A 111 -25.32 43.80 2.26
CA TRP A 111 -24.17 44.69 2.30
C TRP A 111 -24.64 46.13 2.12
N LEU A 112 -24.14 47.04 2.95
CA LEU A 112 -24.35 48.47 2.71
C LEU A 112 -23.35 48.94 1.66
N LEU A 113 -23.83 49.56 0.59
CA LEU A 113 -23.00 50.18 -0.44
C LEU A 113 -22.92 51.69 -0.21
N LEU A 114 -21.75 52.14 0.24
CA LEU A 114 -21.48 53.57 0.43
C LEU A 114 -21.22 54.24 -0.92
N PRO A 115 -21.68 55.48 -1.16
CA PRO A 115 -21.38 56.18 -2.39
C PRO A 115 -19.87 56.45 -2.50
N ALA A 116 -19.32 56.43 -3.71
CA ALA A 116 -17.87 56.59 -3.95
C ALA A 116 -17.27 57.82 -3.24
N ARG A 117 -18.03 58.92 -3.15
CA ARG A 117 -17.64 60.17 -2.47
C ARG A 117 -17.50 60.08 -0.95
N ALA A 118 -18.00 59.01 -0.32
CA ALA A 118 -17.91 58.82 1.12
C ALA A 118 -16.51 58.36 1.57
N GLY A 119 -15.68 57.87 0.64
CA GLY A 119 -14.36 57.33 0.92
C GLY A 119 -13.25 57.95 0.09
N LEU A 120 -12.04 57.93 0.63
CA LEU A 120 -10.80 58.23 -0.07
C LEU A 120 -10.17 56.93 -0.56
N ARG A 121 -9.74 56.91 -1.83
CA ARG A 121 -9.02 55.80 -2.45
C ARG A 121 -7.59 56.24 -2.74
N ARG A 122 -6.61 55.45 -2.32
CA ARG A 122 -5.19 55.72 -2.57
C ARG A 122 -4.49 54.45 -3.05
N GLN A 123 -3.75 54.57 -4.15
CA GLN A 123 -2.89 53.48 -4.63
C GLN A 123 -1.53 53.60 -3.97
N LEU A 124 -1.05 52.49 -3.42
CA LEU A 124 0.21 52.37 -2.71
C LEU A 124 0.97 51.16 -3.25
N THR A 125 2.29 51.29 -3.35
CA THR A 125 3.18 50.17 -3.69
C THR A 125 3.91 49.75 -2.44
N LEU A 126 3.78 48.48 -2.07
CA LEU A 126 4.38 47.90 -0.88
C LEU A 126 5.28 46.71 -1.26
N PRO A 127 6.30 46.38 -0.47
CA PRO A 127 7.09 45.17 -0.68
C PRO A 127 6.22 43.91 -0.59
N GLU A 128 6.45 42.91 -1.43
CA GLU A 128 5.69 41.65 -1.42
C GLU A 128 5.78 40.92 -0.08
N ALA A 129 6.87 41.11 0.67
CA ALA A 129 7.03 40.61 2.03
C ALA A 129 5.95 41.10 3.01
N ALA A 130 5.32 42.26 2.74
CA ALA A 130 4.19 42.79 3.51
C ALA A 130 2.86 42.12 3.15
N GLY A 131 2.82 41.30 2.09
CA GLY A 131 1.62 40.65 1.56
C GLY A 131 0.79 39.90 2.60
N ASP A 132 1.43 39.16 3.50
CA ASP A 132 0.75 38.36 4.53
C ASP A 132 0.12 39.20 5.65
N ARG A 133 0.56 40.46 5.81
CA ARG A 133 0.09 41.39 6.87
C ARG A 133 -0.27 42.76 6.30
N LEU A 134 -0.83 42.79 5.09
CA LEU A 134 -1.18 44.03 4.39
C LEU A 134 -2.07 44.95 5.21
N HIS A 135 -3.10 44.40 5.85
CA HIS A 135 -4.02 45.19 6.68
C HIS A 135 -3.29 45.90 7.82
N ASP A 136 -2.40 45.21 8.54
CA ASP A 136 -1.63 45.79 9.65
C ASP A 136 -0.67 46.89 9.15
N VAL A 137 0.03 46.62 8.04
CA VAL A 137 1.00 47.56 7.45
C VAL A 137 0.30 48.82 6.96
N LEU A 138 -0.84 48.65 6.27
CA LEU A 138 -1.63 49.77 5.77
C LEU A 138 -2.19 50.61 6.91
N GLY A 139 -2.54 50.02 8.05
CA GLY A 139 -2.96 50.74 9.24
C GLY A 139 -1.97 51.80 9.71
N PHE A 140 -0.65 51.52 9.64
CA PHE A 140 0.39 52.50 9.97
C PHE A 140 0.62 53.56 8.87
N GLU A 141 0.25 53.25 7.63
CA GLU A 141 0.36 54.17 6.50
C GLU A 141 -0.82 55.15 6.43
N ILE A 142 -1.94 54.92 7.15
CA ILE A 142 -3.13 55.80 7.09
C ILE A 142 -2.79 57.23 7.45
N ASP A 143 -2.15 57.45 8.60
CA ASP A 143 -1.84 58.81 9.11
C ASP A 143 -0.83 59.55 8.22
N ARG A 144 -0.05 58.81 7.43
CA ARG A 144 0.97 59.36 6.52
C ARG A 144 0.44 59.64 5.12
N GLN A 145 -0.45 58.78 4.64
CA GLN A 145 -0.95 58.80 3.26
C GLN A 145 -2.33 59.45 3.13
N THR A 146 -3.01 59.71 4.26
CA THR A 146 -4.35 60.29 4.29
C THR A 146 -4.45 61.42 5.32
N PRO A 147 -5.36 62.38 5.13
CA PRO A 147 -5.57 63.46 6.09
C PRO A 147 -6.35 63.01 7.34
N PHE A 148 -6.52 61.71 7.56
CA PHE A 148 -7.32 61.16 8.64
C PHE A 148 -6.46 60.38 9.63
N ALA A 149 -6.84 60.41 10.90
CA ALA A 149 -6.26 59.53 11.91
C ALA A 149 -6.85 58.12 11.78
N ALA A 150 -6.02 57.08 11.89
CA ALA A 150 -6.41 55.68 11.85
C ALA A 150 -7.52 55.32 12.84
N ALA A 151 -7.60 56.04 13.97
CA ALA A 151 -8.64 55.86 14.99
C ALA A 151 -10.03 56.35 14.54
N ASP A 152 -10.12 57.33 13.64
CA ASP A 152 -11.38 57.97 13.24
C ASP A 152 -11.93 57.46 11.91
N VAL A 153 -11.22 56.51 11.29
CA VAL A 153 -11.61 55.92 10.01
C VAL A 153 -11.85 54.42 10.12
N ARG A 154 -12.48 53.89 9.09
CA ARG A 154 -12.50 52.48 8.75
C ARG A 154 -11.78 52.32 7.43
N TYR A 155 -10.99 51.26 7.31
CA TYR A 155 -10.18 51.04 6.14
C TYR A 155 -10.12 49.56 5.79
N ASP A 156 -9.96 49.31 4.51
CA ASP A 156 -9.64 48.01 3.97
C ASP A 156 -8.90 48.20 2.64
N HIS A 157 -8.51 47.11 2.02
CA HIS A 157 -7.59 47.13 0.90
C HIS A 157 -7.99 46.11 -0.15
N ARG A 158 -7.63 46.40 -1.41
CA ARG A 158 -7.65 45.40 -2.48
C ARG A 158 -6.32 45.37 -3.20
N VAL A 159 -5.89 44.19 -3.58
CA VAL A 159 -4.66 44.00 -4.38
C VAL A 159 -5.00 44.24 -5.84
N LEU A 160 -4.35 45.22 -6.46
CA LEU A 160 -4.49 45.54 -7.89
C LEU A 160 -3.62 44.63 -8.75
N GLY A 161 -2.43 44.29 -8.25
CA GLY A 161 -1.49 43.42 -8.96
C GLY A 161 -0.25 43.12 -8.13
N ARG A 162 0.45 42.04 -8.48
CA ARG A 162 1.80 41.77 -7.98
C ARG A 162 2.79 42.03 -9.09
N ARG A 163 3.81 42.84 -8.82
CA ARG A 163 4.87 43.16 -9.76
C ARG A 163 5.98 42.11 -9.66
N GLY A 164 6.62 41.81 -10.78
CA GLY A 164 7.71 40.81 -10.85
C GLY A 164 9.03 41.25 -10.20
N ASP A 165 9.09 42.46 -9.68
CA ASP A 165 10.23 43.07 -8.97
C ASP A 165 10.15 42.88 -7.44
N GLY A 166 9.20 42.06 -6.95
CA GLY A 166 8.98 41.83 -5.52
C GLY A 166 8.18 42.94 -4.82
N GLN A 167 7.44 43.75 -5.58
CA GLN A 167 6.49 44.73 -5.08
C GLN A 167 5.04 44.30 -5.36
N ILE A 168 4.10 44.84 -4.59
CA ILE A 168 2.67 44.63 -4.74
C ILE A 168 1.94 45.96 -4.78
N ASP A 169 1.04 46.10 -5.75
CA ASP A 169 0.19 47.26 -5.89
C ASP A 169 -1.12 47.03 -5.16
N VAL A 170 -1.42 47.94 -4.26
CA VAL A 170 -2.56 47.85 -3.36
C VAL A 170 -3.33 49.15 -3.40
N GLU A 171 -4.64 49.06 -3.45
CA GLU A 171 -5.54 50.19 -3.30
C GLU A 171 -6.06 50.21 -1.86
N LEU A 172 -5.67 51.23 -1.11
CA LEU A 172 -6.16 51.54 0.22
C LEU A 172 -7.46 52.33 0.10
N VAL A 173 -8.51 51.83 0.74
CA VAL A 173 -9.82 52.48 0.82
C VAL A 173 -10.03 52.92 2.27
N VAL A 174 -10.27 54.22 2.48
CA VAL A 174 -10.42 54.83 3.80
C VAL A 174 -11.73 55.60 3.84
N VAL A 175 -12.57 55.32 4.84
CA VAL A 175 -13.87 55.95 5.04
C VAL A 175 -13.97 56.48 6.47
N PRO A 176 -14.30 57.77 6.68
CA PRO A 176 -14.54 58.32 8.02
C PRO A 176 -15.66 57.57 8.75
N ARG A 177 -15.47 57.26 10.04
CA ARG A 177 -16.48 56.59 10.86
C ARG A 177 -17.81 57.33 10.86
N ALA A 178 -17.78 58.66 10.98
CA ALA A 178 -18.96 59.50 10.93
C ALA A 178 -19.80 59.35 9.64
N ALA A 179 -19.13 59.15 8.49
CA ALA A 179 -19.81 58.93 7.21
C ALA A 179 -20.51 57.56 7.19
N ILE A 180 -19.88 56.53 7.76
CA ILE A 180 -20.48 55.19 7.91
C ILE A 180 -21.66 55.25 8.87
N ASP A 181 -21.50 55.89 10.03
CA ASP A 181 -22.54 55.98 11.05
C ASP A 181 -23.77 56.72 10.54
N THR A 182 -23.58 57.77 9.73
CA THR A 182 -24.67 58.49 9.05
C THR A 182 -25.46 57.55 8.13
N GLN A 183 -24.77 56.70 7.36
CA GLN A 183 -25.42 55.76 6.44
C GLN A 183 -26.06 54.57 7.17
N LEU A 184 -25.46 54.11 8.27
CA LEU A 184 -26.07 53.10 9.14
C LEU A 184 -27.34 53.64 9.82
N ALA A 185 -27.34 54.91 10.25
CA ALA A 185 -28.52 55.56 10.80
C ALA A 185 -29.65 55.68 9.75
N ALA A 186 -29.29 55.96 8.49
CA ALA A 186 -30.25 56.01 7.38
C ALA A 186 -30.93 54.64 7.13
N LEU A 187 -30.25 53.52 7.40
CA LEU A 187 -30.83 52.17 7.30
C LEU A 187 -31.67 51.75 8.51
N GLY A 188 -31.47 52.37 9.67
CA GLY A 188 -32.23 52.08 10.89
C GLY A 188 -32.22 50.59 11.29
N PRO A 189 -33.39 49.93 11.36
CA PRO A 189 -33.50 48.54 11.84
C PRO A 189 -32.77 47.51 10.95
N LEU A 190 -32.42 47.86 9.71
CA LEU A 190 -31.65 46.99 8.81
C LEU A 190 -30.15 47.00 9.12
N ALA A 191 -29.61 48.04 9.76
CA ALA A 191 -28.20 48.17 10.08
C ALA A 191 -27.59 46.98 10.86
N PRO A 192 -28.24 46.39 11.90
CA PRO A 192 -27.71 45.22 12.60
C PRO A 192 -27.72 43.93 11.77
N MET A 193 -28.51 43.86 10.70
CA MET A 193 -28.63 42.67 9.84
C MET A 193 -27.59 42.62 8.71
N LEU A 194 -26.80 43.69 8.53
CA LEU A 194 -25.77 43.76 7.51
C LEU A 194 -24.64 42.75 7.77
N ALA A 195 -24.26 42.02 6.72
CA ALA A 195 -23.10 41.15 6.66
C ALA A 195 -21.79 41.92 6.38
N GLY A 196 -21.87 43.08 5.71
CA GLY A 196 -20.70 43.89 5.37
C GLY A 196 -21.03 45.31 4.90
N ILE A 197 -20.00 46.11 4.70
CA ILE A 197 -20.08 47.47 4.15
C ILE A 197 -19.04 47.58 3.03
N ASP A 198 -19.44 47.95 1.83
CA ASP A 198 -18.55 48.14 0.67
C ASP A 198 -18.63 49.59 0.18
N LEU A 199 -17.68 50.00 -0.64
CA LEU A 199 -17.65 51.31 -1.28
C LEU A 199 -17.95 51.16 -2.78
N ASP A 200 -18.82 52.03 -3.29
CA ASP A 200 -19.17 52.09 -4.71
C ASP A 200 -17.98 52.57 -5.54
N GLY A 201 -17.75 51.90 -6.67
CA GLY A 201 -16.69 52.18 -7.63
C GLY A 201 -17.24 52.52 -9.02
N GLU A 202 -16.36 52.66 -10.00
CA GLU A 202 -16.74 53.04 -11.38
C GLU A 202 -17.52 51.93 -12.11
N SER A 203 -17.23 50.67 -11.80
CA SER A 203 -17.82 49.48 -12.44
C SER A 203 -18.69 48.67 -11.47
N GLY A 204 -19.15 49.29 -10.38
CA GLY A 204 -19.82 48.63 -9.26
C GLY A 204 -18.96 48.55 -8.00
N PRO A 205 -19.37 47.74 -7.01
CA PRO A 205 -18.74 47.72 -5.68
C PRO A 205 -17.29 47.24 -5.73
N LEU A 206 -16.44 47.86 -4.91
CA LEU A 206 -14.98 47.66 -4.93
C LEU A 206 -14.52 46.28 -4.43
N GLY A 207 -15.37 45.58 -3.68
CA GLY A 207 -15.06 44.28 -3.09
C GLY A 207 -14.28 44.39 -1.78
N VAL A 208 -14.30 45.57 -1.16
CA VAL A 208 -13.72 45.79 0.17
C VAL A 208 -14.79 45.61 1.22
N ASN A 209 -14.39 45.27 2.45
CA ASN A 209 -15.31 45.25 3.57
C ASN A 209 -14.90 46.36 4.55
N LEU A 210 -15.81 47.15 5.07
CA LEU A 210 -15.50 48.26 5.99
C LEU A 210 -16.17 48.04 7.35
N ILE A 211 -16.71 46.84 7.59
CA ILE A 211 -17.30 46.48 8.88
C ILE A 211 -16.21 46.27 9.94
N ASP A 212 -16.56 46.63 11.18
CA ASP A 212 -15.67 46.57 12.34
C ASP A 212 -15.01 45.20 12.50
N ASP A 213 -13.70 45.16 12.75
CA ASP A 213 -12.93 43.92 12.93
C ASP A 213 -13.47 43.07 14.09
N ALA A 214 -14.02 43.71 15.13
CA ALA A 214 -14.69 43.03 16.23
C ALA A 214 -15.98 42.32 15.78
N ARG A 215 -16.72 42.91 14.83
CA ARG A 215 -17.90 42.29 14.20
C ARG A 215 -17.50 41.22 13.19
N ARG A 216 -16.41 41.41 12.42
CA ARG A 216 -15.85 40.39 11.53
C ARG A 216 -15.50 39.11 12.28
N ARG A 217 -14.78 39.23 13.40
CA ARG A 217 -14.34 38.08 14.22
C ARG A 217 -15.50 37.36 14.91
N ARG A 218 -16.51 38.09 15.41
CA ARG A 218 -17.70 37.49 16.03
C ARG A 218 -18.61 36.79 15.02
N ARG A 219 -18.59 37.21 13.76
CA ARG A 219 -19.39 36.67 12.67
C ARG A 219 -18.56 35.76 11.75
N GLU A 220 -17.38 35.30 12.17
CA GLU A 220 -16.58 34.28 11.47
C GLU A 220 -17.38 32.97 11.33
N ASP A 221 -18.19 33.00 10.28
CA ASP A 221 -18.49 31.98 9.31
C ASP A 221 -18.85 30.60 9.88
N PRO A 222 -20.09 30.40 10.37
CA PRO A 222 -20.62 29.06 10.59
C PRO A 222 -20.44 28.16 9.35
N GLN A 223 -20.41 28.75 8.14
CA GLN A 223 -20.11 28.04 6.90
C GLN A 223 -18.67 27.52 6.85
N ARG A 224 -17.68 28.22 7.40
CA ARG A 224 -16.29 27.73 7.53
C ARG A 224 -16.19 26.55 8.49
N ARG A 225 -16.95 26.56 9.59
CA ARG A 225 -17.03 25.39 10.50
C ARG A 225 -17.68 24.18 9.83
N VAL A 226 -18.76 24.41 9.07
CA VAL A 226 -19.42 23.38 8.27
C VAL A 226 -18.49 22.85 7.18
N GLN A 227 -17.74 23.71 6.49
CA GLN A 227 -16.75 23.29 5.49
C GLN A 227 -15.63 22.45 6.12
N VAL A 228 -15.12 22.83 7.30
CA VAL A 228 -14.13 22.04 8.04
C VAL A 228 -14.71 20.70 8.50
N LEU A 229 -15.98 20.67 8.93
CA LEU A 229 -16.68 19.44 9.28
C LEU A 229 -16.84 18.51 8.07
N ILE A 230 -17.31 19.04 6.94
CA ILE A 230 -17.44 18.30 5.67
C ILE A 230 -16.09 17.76 5.22
N LEU A 231 -15.01 18.56 5.32
CA LEU A 231 -13.66 18.11 5.01
C LEU A 231 -13.21 16.99 5.94
N GLY A 232 -13.50 17.09 7.25
CA GLY A 232 -13.23 16.04 8.22
C GLY A 232 -13.96 14.74 7.89
N ILE A 233 -15.24 14.82 7.52
CA ILE A 233 -16.05 13.66 7.08
C ILE A 233 -15.46 13.06 5.80
N ALA A 234 -15.08 13.88 4.81
CA ALA A 234 -14.50 13.40 3.56
C ALA A 234 -13.18 12.65 3.79
N VAL A 235 -12.31 13.17 4.67
CA VAL A 235 -11.06 12.49 5.07
C VAL A 235 -11.36 11.16 5.76
N LEU A 236 -12.33 11.12 6.68
CA LEU A 236 -12.73 9.88 7.36
C LEU A 236 -13.27 8.83 6.39
N LEU A 237 -14.14 9.22 5.46
CA LEU A 237 -14.67 8.32 4.44
C LEU A 237 -13.58 7.78 3.52
N THR A 238 -12.63 8.63 3.14
CA THR A 238 -11.48 8.20 2.32
C THR A 238 -10.60 7.21 3.08
N ALA A 239 -10.29 7.49 4.34
CA ALA A 239 -9.52 6.58 5.20
C ALA A 239 -10.26 5.25 5.41
N PHE A 240 -11.57 5.28 5.60
CA PHE A 240 -12.41 4.08 5.71
C PHE A 240 -12.39 3.25 4.42
N GLY A 241 -12.51 3.89 3.25
CA GLY A 241 -12.43 3.20 1.96
C GLY A 241 -11.06 2.54 1.73
N LEU A 242 -9.96 3.21 2.10
CA LEU A 242 -8.61 2.63 2.05
C LEU A 242 -8.46 1.44 3.01
N TRP A 243 -9.03 1.53 4.21
CA TRP A 243 -9.02 0.45 5.18
C TRP A 243 -9.81 -0.77 4.66
N GLN A 244 -11.01 -0.56 4.13
CA GLN A 244 -11.81 -1.63 3.53
C GLN A 244 -11.11 -2.29 2.33
N MET A 245 -10.43 -1.50 1.49
CA MET A 245 -9.68 -2.03 0.35
C MET A 245 -8.47 -2.87 0.78
N ARG A 246 -7.81 -2.49 1.88
CA ARG A 246 -6.74 -3.29 2.49
C ARG A 246 -7.29 -4.62 3.01
N GLU A 247 -8.40 -4.57 3.75
CA GLU A 247 -9.00 -5.76 4.35
C GLU A 247 -9.50 -6.77 3.30
N ASN A 248 -10.07 -6.25 2.20
CA ASN A 248 -10.49 -7.11 1.09
C ASN A 248 -9.29 -7.78 0.40
N ARG A 249 -8.13 -7.10 0.34
CA ARG A 249 -6.90 -7.67 -0.21
C ARG A 249 -6.24 -8.67 0.73
N SER A 250 -6.23 -8.45 2.04
CA SER A 250 -5.74 -9.45 3.00
C SER A 250 -6.61 -10.69 2.97
N ALA A 251 -7.94 -10.55 3.00
CA ALA A 251 -8.86 -11.67 2.90
C ALA A 251 -8.68 -12.48 1.60
N ALA A 252 -8.42 -11.82 0.47
CA ALA A 252 -8.12 -12.48 -0.79
C ALA A 252 -6.77 -13.22 -0.78
N ALA A 253 -5.75 -12.66 -0.10
CA ALA A 253 -4.45 -13.29 0.06
C ALA A 253 -4.55 -14.54 0.95
N ASP A 254 -5.24 -14.45 2.09
CA ASP A 254 -5.45 -15.57 3.00
C ASP A 254 -6.22 -16.72 2.32
N ALA A 255 -7.23 -16.38 1.51
CA ALA A 255 -7.98 -17.37 0.74
C ALA A 255 -7.11 -18.07 -0.32
N LEU A 256 -6.16 -17.35 -0.95
CA LEU A 256 -5.23 -17.94 -1.90
C LEU A 256 -4.22 -18.85 -1.20
N GLU A 257 -3.68 -18.41 -0.06
CA GLU A 257 -2.73 -19.18 0.74
C GLU A 257 -3.36 -20.49 1.26
N ALA A 258 -4.62 -20.45 1.70
CA ALA A 258 -5.37 -21.64 2.08
C ALA A 258 -5.53 -22.64 0.91
N ARG A 259 -5.78 -22.14 -0.32
CA ARG A 259 -5.88 -23.01 -1.52
C ARG A 259 -4.54 -23.63 -1.87
N VAL A 260 -3.46 -22.86 -1.83
CA VAL A 260 -2.09 -23.35 -2.12
C VAL A 260 -1.69 -24.40 -1.08
N ALA A 261 -1.98 -24.17 0.20
CA ALA A 261 -1.71 -25.14 1.26
C ALA A 261 -2.49 -26.45 1.04
N ALA A 262 -3.76 -26.38 0.65
CA ALA A 262 -4.57 -27.56 0.34
C ALA A 262 -4.00 -28.37 -0.84
N GLU A 263 -3.64 -27.71 -1.94
CA GLU A 263 -3.04 -28.39 -3.11
C GLU A 263 -1.63 -28.92 -2.80
N ALA A 264 -0.82 -28.20 -2.04
CA ALA A 264 0.49 -28.67 -1.59
C ALA A 264 0.38 -29.94 -0.74
N THR A 265 -0.66 -30.05 0.09
CA THR A 265 -0.91 -31.24 0.90
C THR A 265 -1.25 -32.45 0.02
N ARG A 266 -2.08 -32.25 -1.02
CA ARG A 266 -2.38 -33.30 -2.02
C ARG A 266 -1.15 -33.70 -2.83
N ALA A 267 -0.34 -32.73 -3.25
CA ALA A 267 0.90 -32.98 -3.99
C ALA A 267 1.92 -33.76 -3.15
N ARG A 268 2.07 -33.42 -1.86
CA ARG A 268 2.91 -34.17 -0.91
C ARG A 268 2.43 -35.60 -0.73
N ALA A 269 1.11 -35.81 -0.60
CA ALA A 269 0.54 -37.16 -0.51
C ALA A 269 0.82 -37.99 -1.78
N ALA A 270 0.65 -37.39 -2.96
CA ALA A 270 0.97 -38.05 -4.24
C ALA A 270 2.47 -38.36 -4.38
N SER A 271 3.35 -37.45 -3.94
CA SER A 271 4.79 -37.69 -3.90
C SER A 271 5.16 -38.83 -2.95
N ALA A 272 4.53 -38.90 -1.78
CA ALA A 272 4.78 -39.98 -0.81
C ALA A 272 4.38 -41.36 -1.37
N GLN A 273 3.24 -41.43 -2.08
CA GLN A 273 2.83 -42.67 -2.76
C GLN A 273 3.79 -43.08 -3.87
N ARG A 274 4.29 -42.13 -4.67
CA ARG A 274 5.31 -42.41 -5.70
C ARG A 274 6.61 -42.92 -5.09
N GLN A 275 7.02 -42.36 -3.94
CA GLN A 275 8.21 -42.83 -3.23
C GLN A 275 8.03 -44.27 -2.75
N GLN A 276 6.89 -44.61 -2.13
CA GLN A 276 6.59 -45.98 -1.70
C GLN A 276 6.64 -46.98 -2.86
N LEU A 277 6.11 -46.62 -4.04
CA LEU A 277 6.20 -47.47 -5.23
C LEU A 277 7.64 -47.65 -5.74
N THR A 278 8.47 -46.63 -5.58
CA THR A 278 9.89 -46.67 -5.97
C THR A 278 10.65 -47.56 -4.99
N ASP A 279 10.46 -47.37 -3.69
CA ASP A 279 11.08 -48.18 -2.63
C ASP A 279 10.68 -49.67 -2.76
N LEU A 280 9.42 -49.96 -3.09
CA LEU A 280 8.95 -51.33 -3.36
C LEU A 280 9.63 -51.94 -4.59
N ARG A 281 9.80 -51.17 -5.67
CA ARG A 281 10.48 -51.63 -6.88
C ARG A 281 11.96 -51.88 -6.63
N GLU A 282 12.64 -50.97 -5.94
CA GLU A 282 14.05 -51.13 -5.56
C GLU A 282 14.24 -52.33 -4.62
N GLY A 283 13.34 -52.51 -3.64
CA GLY A 283 13.35 -53.68 -2.76
C GLY A 283 13.18 -55.00 -3.52
N MET A 284 12.26 -55.05 -4.49
CA MET A 284 12.09 -56.24 -5.34
C MET A 284 13.31 -56.50 -6.23
N ALA A 285 13.91 -55.46 -6.82
CA ALA A 285 15.12 -55.59 -7.63
C ALA A 285 16.31 -56.08 -6.79
N PHE A 286 16.47 -55.58 -5.57
CA PHE A 286 17.50 -56.04 -4.63
C PHE A 286 17.33 -57.52 -4.27
N LEU A 287 16.10 -57.95 -3.94
CA LEU A 287 15.81 -59.36 -3.63
C LEU A 287 16.03 -60.27 -4.84
N GLN A 288 15.70 -59.81 -6.05
CA GLN A 288 15.98 -60.55 -7.29
C GLN A 288 17.48 -60.67 -7.54
N ALA A 289 18.26 -59.59 -7.38
CA ALA A 289 19.71 -59.61 -7.51
C ALA A 289 20.36 -60.56 -6.49
N GLN A 290 19.88 -60.55 -5.24
CA GLN A 290 20.35 -61.45 -4.20
C GLN A 290 20.00 -62.92 -4.48
N ARG A 291 18.83 -63.17 -5.08
CA ARG A 291 18.42 -64.52 -5.52
C ARG A 291 19.24 -65.02 -6.70
N ALA A 292 19.53 -64.15 -7.67
CA ALA A 292 20.35 -64.47 -8.84
C ALA A 292 21.83 -64.69 -8.51
N ALA A 293 22.34 -64.06 -7.43
CA ALA A 293 23.70 -64.25 -6.94
C ALA A 293 23.94 -65.62 -6.29
N ARG A 294 22.89 -66.40 -5.97
CA ARG A 294 23.07 -67.76 -5.43
C ARG A 294 23.28 -68.76 -6.58
N PRO A 295 24.39 -69.52 -6.60
CA PRO A 295 24.59 -70.55 -7.61
C PRO A 295 23.45 -71.58 -7.55
N LEU A 296 22.93 -71.97 -8.72
CA LEU A 296 21.89 -72.99 -8.85
C LEU A 296 22.42 -74.30 -8.25
N THR A 297 21.95 -74.66 -7.05
CA THR A 297 22.31 -75.89 -6.34
C THR A 297 22.22 -77.13 -7.23
N VAL A 298 21.23 -77.13 -8.14
CA VAL A 298 21.03 -78.20 -9.13
C VAL A 298 22.21 -78.32 -10.11
N ALA A 299 22.76 -77.21 -10.59
CA ALA A 299 23.90 -77.22 -11.52
C ALA A 299 25.19 -77.73 -10.85
N VAL A 300 25.37 -77.40 -9.56
CA VAL A 300 26.50 -77.89 -8.76
C VAL A 300 26.40 -79.41 -8.54
N LEU A 301 25.21 -79.90 -8.19
CA LEU A 301 24.98 -81.34 -8.00
C LEU A 301 25.12 -82.15 -9.30
N ASP A 302 24.64 -81.60 -10.42
CA ASP A 302 24.75 -82.23 -11.74
C ASP A 302 26.21 -82.33 -12.20
N GLU A 303 27.01 -81.28 -12.02
CA GLU A 303 28.44 -81.34 -12.34
C GLU A 303 29.22 -82.27 -11.40
N LEU A 304 28.83 -82.34 -10.12
CA LEU A 304 29.42 -83.31 -9.19
C LEU A 304 29.11 -84.74 -9.63
N ALA A 305 27.85 -85.04 -9.98
CA ALA A 305 27.44 -86.35 -10.45
C ALA A 305 28.17 -86.78 -11.74
N ARG A 306 28.46 -85.85 -12.66
CA ARG A 306 29.23 -86.15 -13.88
C ARG A 306 30.71 -86.42 -13.64
N ARG A 307 31.31 -85.83 -12.60
CA ARG A 307 32.76 -85.85 -12.37
C ARG A 307 33.19 -86.89 -11.33
N LEU A 308 32.26 -87.41 -10.54
CA LEU A 308 32.52 -88.46 -9.56
C LEU A 308 32.66 -89.82 -10.27
N PRO A 309 33.74 -90.58 -10.02
CA PRO A 309 33.87 -91.95 -10.51
C PRO A 309 32.82 -92.87 -9.90
N ASP A 310 32.42 -93.92 -10.63
CA ASP A 310 31.53 -94.98 -10.12
C ASP A 310 32.12 -95.71 -8.90
N SER A 311 33.43 -95.58 -8.65
CA SER A 311 34.15 -96.12 -7.48
C SER A 311 34.09 -95.23 -6.23
N THR A 312 33.35 -94.12 -6.26
CA THR A 312 33.25 -93.14 -5.17
C THR A 312 31.80 -92.95 -4.71
N SER A 313 31.55 -93.14 -3.41
CA SER A 313 30.24 -92.90 -2.80
C SER A 313 30.29 -91.67 -1.88
N LEU A 314 29.29 -90.80 -1.99
CA LEU A 314 29.14 -89.64 -1.11
C LEU A 314 28.20 -89.98 0.05
N GLU A 315 28.65 -89.74 1.28
CA GLU A 315 27.81 -89.83 2.48
C GLU A 315 27.12 -88.51 2.78
N LYS A 316 27.82 -87.39 2.54
CA LYS A 316 27.31 -86.05 2.81
C LYS A 316 27.89 -85.05 1.82
N ALA A 317 27.01 -84.30 1.16
CA ALA A 317 27.36 -83.10 0.42
C ALA A 317 26.65 -81.92 1.08
N ALA A 318 27.41 -80.92 1.52
CA ALA A 318 26.90 -79.70 2.12
C ALA A 318 27.43 -78.49 1.35
N ILE A 319 26.56 -77.51 1.10
CA ILE A 319 26.92 -76.25 0.46
C ILE A 319 26.75 -75.16 1.51
N GLU A 320 27.86 -74.58 1.95
CA GLU A 320 27.91 -73.54 2.97
C GLU A 320 28.43 -72.25 2.33
N GLY A 321 27.51 -71.37 1.94
CA GLY A 321 27.84 -70.14 1.23
C GLY A 321 28.52 -70.42 -0.10
N ASP A 322 29.79 -70.02 -0.21
CA ASP A 322 30.63 -70.18 -1.40
C ASP A 322 31.55 -71.41 -1.30
N ARG A 323 31.29 -72.35 -0.39
CA ARG A 323 32.09 -73.57 -0.24
C ARG A 323 31.22 -74.83 -0.33
N VAL A 324 31.72 -75.82 -1.05
CA VAL A 324 31.15 -77.18 -1.10
C VAL A 324 32.01 -78.08 -0.24
N LEU A 325 31.39 -78.72 0.74
CA LEU A 325 31.98 -79.78 1.57
C LEU A 325 31.43 -81.13 1.09
N LEU A 326 32.33 -82.02 0.72
CA LEU A 326 32.03 -83.38 0.26
C LEU A 326 32.69 -84.37 1.21
N ILE A 327 31.90 -85.30 1.74
CA ILE A 327 32.36 -86.38 2.61
C ILE A 327 31.90 -87.69 2.00
N GLY A 328 32.81 -88.63 1.82
CA GLY A 328 32.53 -89.89 1.17
C GLY A 328 33.62 -90.94 1.35
N LEU A 329 33.45 -92.05 0.66
CA LEU A 329 34.38 -93.17 0.59
C LEU A 329 34.82 -93.33 -0.87
N SER A 330 36.11 -93.48 -1.11
CA SER A 330 36.66 -93.70 -2.45
C SER A 330 37.82 -94.67 -2.42
N THR A 331 37.95 -95.50 -3.44
CA THR A 331 39.12 -96.37 -3.63
C THR A 331 40.33 -95.59 -4.15
N GLU A 332 40.14 -94.37 -4.66
CA GLU A 332 41.17 -93.52 -5.28
C GLU A 332 41.10 -92.08 -4.73
N ALA A 333 41.00 -91.93 -3.41
CA ALA A 333 40.77 -90.63 -2.75
C ALA A 333 41.82 -89.55 -3.08
N SER A 334 43.07 -89.92 -3.36
CA SER A 334 44.12 -88.97 -3.77
C SER A 334 43.97 -88.47 -5.21
N ALA A 335 43.31 -89.24 -6.09
CA ALA A 335 43.07 -88.86 -7.49
C ALA A 335 41.86 -87.94 -7.66
N LEU A 336 40.94 -87.92 -6.68
CA LEU A 336 39.73 -87.09 -6.69
C LEU A 336 40.02 -85.59 -6.76
N VAL A 337 41.10 -85.12 -6.12
CA VAL A 337 41.52 -83.71 -6.19
C VAL A 337 41.83 -83.31 -7.64
N GLY A 338 42.54 -84.18 -8.36
CA GLY A 338 42.85 -84.00 -9.78
C GLY A 338 41.58 -84.04 -10.65
N GLN A 339 40.69 -85.00 -10.42
CA GLN A 339 39.48 -85.18 -11.25
C GLN A 339 38.42 -84.08 -11.03
N LEU A 340 38.34 -83.54 -9.82
CA LEU A 340 37.48 -82.40 -9.50
C LEU A 340 38.12 -81.06 -9.90
N SER A 341 39.42 -81.03 -10.20
CA SER A 341 40.09 -79.84 -10.74
C SER A 341 39.81 -79.69 -12.24
N GLY A 342 39.22 -78.56 -12.65
CA GLY A 342 38.81 -78.28 -14.03
C GLY A 342 37.31 -77.99 -14.24
N SER A 343 36.52 -77.93 -13.17
CA SER A 343 35.13 -77.44 -13.24
C SER A 343 35.10 -75.92 -13.43
N THR A 344 34.11 -75.43 -14.19
CA THR A 344 33.81 -73.99 -14.32
C THR A 344 33.01 -73.45 -13.14
N LEU A 345 32.44 -74.34 -12.30
CA LEU A 345 31.56 -74.00 -11.19
C LEU A 345 32.28 -73.93 -9.83
N TRP A 346 33.49 -74.50 -9.70
CA TRP A 346 34.28 -74.44 -8.47
C TRP A 346 35.79 -74.38 -8.74
N ARG A 347 36.55 -73.83 -7.80
CA ARG A 347 38.00 -73.69 -7.83
C ARG A 347 38.64 -74.33 -6.60
N ALA A 348 39.90 -74.71 -6.75
CA ALA A 348 40.77 -75.23 -5.69
C ALA A 348 40.15 -76.37 -4.83
N PRO A 349 39.79 -77.52 -5.44
CA PRO A 349 39.43 -78.68 -4.63
C PRO A 349 40.63 -79.08 -3.76
N ALA A 350 40.43 -79.18 -2.46
CA ALA A 350 41.46 -79.54 -1.49
C ALA A 350 40.92 -80.54 -0.48
N LEU A 351 41.78 -81.46 -0.03
CA LEU A 351 41.45 -82.38 1.05
C LEU A 351 41.51 -81.62 2.37
N ALA A 352 40.38 -81.54 3.07
CA ALA A 352 40.24 -80.80 4.34
C ALA A 352 40.44 -81.69 5.58
N GLY A 353 41.01 -82.89 5.40
CA GLY A 353 41.29 -83.84 6.48
C GLY A 353 42.23 -84.97 6.04
N ALA A 354 42.77 -85.72 7.01
CA ALA A 354 43.59 -86.90 6.75
C ALA A 354 42.74 -88.02 6.14
N LEU A 355 43.26 -88.73 5.13
CA LEU A 355 42.61 -89.93 4.59
C LEU A 355 42.59 -91.01 5.66
N GLN A 356 41.43 -91.57 5.93
CA GLN A 356 41.28 -92.66 6.90
C GLN A 356 40.82 -93.93 6.19
N ASN A 357 41.69 -94.94 6.15
CA ASN A 357 41.41 -96.22 5.50
C ASN A 357 40.38 -97.01 6.30
N ASP A 358 39.28 -97.43 5.67
CA ASP A 358 38.30 -98.34 6.25
C ASP A 358 38.65 -99.80 5.87
N PRO A 359 39.17 -100.62 6.81
CA PRO A 359 39.58 -101.99 6.52
C PRO A 359 38.42 -102.92 6.12
N ARG A 360 37.17 -102.51 6.34
CA ARG A 360 35.98 -103.30 5.98
C ARG A 360 35.64 -103.17 4.49
N THR A 361 35.93 -102.03 3.87
CA THR A 361 35.52 -101.71 2.50
C THR A 361 36.69 -101.55 1.52
N ARG A 362 37.94 -101.54 2.02
CA ARG A 362 39.15 -101.24 1.22
C ARG A 362 39.05 -99.88 0.49
N SER A 363 38.31 -98.94 1.10
CA SER A 363 38.13 -97.58 0.60
C SER A 363 38.60 -96.58 1.66
N ASP A 364 39.12 -95.45 1.19
CA ASP A 364 39.56 -94.35 2.06
C ASP A 364 38.40 -93.36 2.26
N ARG A 365 38.14 -93.00 3.52
CA ARG A 365 37.24 -91.91 3.86
C ARG A 365 37.93 -90.59 3.57
N PHE A 366 37.29 -89.75 2.75
CA PHE A 366 37.80 -88.44 2.39
C PHE A 366 36.83 -87.32 2.82
N THR A 367 37.42 -86.19 3.15
CA THR A 367 36.72 -84.91 3.34
C THR A 367 37.35 -83.92 2.36
N LEU A 368 36.58 -83.45 1.39
CA LEU A 368 37.03 -82.55 0.35
C LEU A 368 36.25 -81.24 0.42
N THR A 369 36.95 -80.13 0.28
CA THR A 369 36.36 -78.79 0.19
C THR A 369 36.72 -78.16 -1.15
N ALA A 370 35.76 -77.52 -1.80
CA ALA A 370 35.98 -76.72 -3.00
C ALA A 370 35.27 -75.37 -2.87
N GLU A 371 35.83 -74.30 -3.45
CA GLU A 371 35.21 -72.97 -3.43
C GLU A 371 34.37 -72.77 -4.70
N LEU A 372 33.07 -72.47 -4.54
CA LEU A 372 32.15 -72.18 -5.63
C LEU A 372 32.52 -70.86 -6.30
N VAL A 373 32.55 -70.87 -7.62
CA VAL A 373 32.68 -69.64 -8.39
C VAL A 373 31.27 -69.10 -8.62
N PRO A 374 30.97 -67.86 -8.18
CA PRO A 374 29.68 -67.26 -8.48
C PRO A 374 29.50 -67.20 -10.01
N PRO A 375 28.31 -67.51 -10.54
CA PRO A 375 28.08 -67.43 -11.97
C PRO A 375 28.39 -66.00 -12.42
N VAL A 376 29.22 -65.85 -13.45
CA VAL A 376 29.39 -64.57 -14.13
C VAL A 376 28.00 -64.22 -14.66
N ALA A 377 27.35 -63.24 -14.04
CA ALA A 377 26.10 -62.71 -14.52
C ALA A 377 26.36 -62.13 -15.92
N THR A 378 26.02 -62.89 -16.96
CA THR A 378 25.95 -62.35 -18.31
C THR A 378 24.92 -61.23 -18.25
N ALA A 379 25.41 -60.00 -18.34
CA ALA A 379 24.62 -58.80 -18.31
C ALA A 379 23.47 -58.93 -19.31
N ALA A 380 22.24 -58.97 -18.79
CA ALA A 380 21.04 -58.72 -19.57
C ALA A 380 21.03 -57.23 -19.94
N SER A 381 21.76 -56.91 -21.01
CA SER A 381 21.70 -55.62 -21.68
C SER A 381 20.36 -55.53 -22.40
N ALA A 382 19.45 -54.70 -21.88
CA ALA A 382 18.67 -53.71 -22.65
C ALA A 382 17.60 -53.09 -21.74
N SER A 383 17.98 -51.98 -21.12
CA SER A 383 17.04 -50.99 -20.59
C SER A 383 16.08 -50.53 -21.69
N PRO A 384 14.77 -50.34 -21.42
CA PRO A 384 13.95 -49.49 -22.26
C PRO A 384 14.32 -48.03 -21.99
N SER A 385 14.74 -47.33 -23.03
CA SER A 385 15.09 -45.91 -23.05
C SER A 385 13.96 -45.04 -22.48
N PRO A 386 14.28 -43.90 -21.86
CA PRO A 386 13.27 -42.95 -21.39
C PRO A 386 12.59 -42.28 -22.59
N GLN A 387 11.26 -42.46 -22.69
CA GLN A 387 10.43 -41.73 -23.65
C GLN A 387 10.37 -40.25 -23.28
N GLU A 388 10.84 -39.43 -24.22
CA GLU A 388 10.71 -37.99 -24.28
C GLU A 388 9.23 -37.58 -24.44
N PRO A 389 8.76 -36.50 -23.78
CA PRO A 389 7.35 -36.12 -23.84
C PRO A 389 6.99 -35.57 -25.23
N VAL A 390 6.00 -36.22 -25.85
CA VAL A 390 5.34 -35.79 -27.08
C VAL A 390 4.77 -34.37 -26.89
N ARG A 391 5.32 -33.40 -27.63
CA ARG A 391 4.62 -32.16 -27.96
C ARG A 391 3.37 -32.54 -28.75
N ALA A 392 2.22 -32.11 -28.25
CA ALA A 392 1.00 -32.05 -29.03
C ALA A 392 1.21 -31.02 -30.16
N ASP A 393 1.24 -31.52 -31.38
CA ASP A 393 0.92 -30.74 -32.58
C ASP A 393 0.18 -31.69 -33.53
N ASP A 394 -1.14 -31.77 -33.35
CA ASP A 394 -2.10 -32.18 -34.39
C ASP A 394 -2.70 -30.86 -34.90
N ALA A 395 -2.33 -30.44 -36.10
CA ALA A 395 -2.83 -30.91 -37.39
C ALA A 395 -3.92 -29.98 -37.93
N ARG A 396 -3.55 -29.36 -39.06
CA ARG A 396 -4.40 -29.38 -40.25
C ARG A 396 -3.91 -30.49 -41.15
#